data_AF-A0A2I1GUA0-F1
#
_entry.id   AF-A0A2I1GUA0-F1
#
_cell.length_a   1.000
_cell.length_b   1.000
_cell.length_c   1.000
_cell.angle_alpha   90.00
_cell.angle_beta   90.00
_cell.angle_gamma   90.00
#
_symmetry.space_group_name_H-M   'P 1'
#
loop_
_entity.id
_entity.type
_entity.pdbx_description
1 polymer ?
#
loop_
_entity_poly.entity_id
_entity_poly.type
_entity_poly.pdbx_seq_one_letter_code
_entity_poly.pdbx_strand_id
1 'polypeptide(L)'
;MFSIVFYLIDSVPKLIFDTNHTTFSKILTTFVNLKELELDGSYHYPWNCLENLPLPLLQTLKTRAIPVEILVSLIENTNGHLNKISIDCIFYEEIINKIIQVIYQNCPKLKYLKLIPIISENITEFENILIKCQYLDELFISVDNLFDPRELFGILIRSPIGLFKLK
;
A
#
# COMPACT_ATOMS: atom_id res chain seq x y z
N MET A 1 -18.45 -5.50 21.87
CA MET A 1 -17.37 -5.28 22.86
C MET A 1 -16.10 -5.15 22.04
N PHE A 2 -15.71 -3.93 21.68
CA PHE A 2 -14.55 -3.71 20.82
C PHE A 2 -13.44 -3.09 21.67
N SER A 3 -12.39 -3.88 21.88
CA SER A 3 -11.17 -3.48 22.57
C SER A 3 -10.30 -2.69 21.61
N ILE A 4 -9.96 -1.46 21.97
CA ILE A 4 -8.82 -0.75 21.39
C ILE A 4 -7.59 -1.27 22.14
N VAL A 5 -6.77 -2.11 21.51
CA VAL A 5 -5.50 -2.57 22.10
C VAL A 5 -4.37 -1.78 21.48
N PHE A 6 -3.90 -0.77 22.23
CA PHE A 6 -2.63 -0.09 21.95
C PHE A 6 -1.48 -1.01 22.36
N TYR A 7 -0.70 -1.51 21.40
CA TYR A 7 0.62 -2.03 21.70
C TYR A 7 1.66 -0.94 21.43
N LEU A 8 2.00 -0.18 22.48
CA LEU A 8 3.26 0.56 22.55
C LEU A 8 4.36 -0.45 22.89
N ILE A 9 4.73 -1.31 21.95
CA ILE A 9 5.83 -2.25 22.14
C ILE A 9 6.83 -2.06 20.99
N ASP A 10 8.06 -1.75 21.39
CA ASP A 10 9.31 -1.63 20.62
C ASP A 10 9.48 -0.41 19.70
N SER A 11 10.03 0.68 20.26
CA SER A 11 10.82 1.77 19.61
C SER A 11 10.31 2.44 18.32
N VAL A 12 9.17 2.03 17.78
CA VAL A 12 8.54 2.48 16.55
C VAL A 12 7.02 2.50 16.81
N PRO A 13 6.34 3.64 16.71
CA PRO A 13 4.89 3.68 16.91
C PRO A 13 4.20 2.87 15.80
N LYS A 14 3.50 1.81 16.20
CA LYS A 14 2.63 0.98 15.36
C LYS A 14 1.17 1.23 15.76
N LEU A 15 0.30 1.49 14.79
CA LEU A 15 -1.12 1.75 15.01
C LEU A 15 -1.96 0.74 14.21
N ILE A 16 -2.89 0.06 14.89
CA ILE A 16 -3.88 -0.90 14.35
C ILE A 16 -5.25 -0.47 14.86
N PHE A 17 -6.27 -0.33 14.00
CA PHE A 17 -7.56 0.27 14.38
C PHE A 17 -8.80 -0.52 13.94
N ASP A 18 -9.82 -0.49 14.78
CA ASP A 18 -11.23 -0.89 14.57
C ASP A 18 -12.12 0.26 15.14
N THR A 19 -13.14 0.73 14.42
CA THR A 19 -13.46 2.17 14.28
C THR A 19 -14.39 2.83 15.33
N ASN A 20 -14.11 4.13 15.63
CA ASN A 20 -15.10 5.15 16.02
C ASN A 20 -14.62 6.59 15.62
N HIS A 21 -15.53 7.46 15.12
CA HIS A 21 -15.27 8.29 13.91
C HIS A 21 -14.72 9.74 14.02
N THR A 22 -14.86 10.48 15.11
CA THR A 22 -14.54 11.95 15.10
C THR A 22 -13.29 12.35 15.87
N THR A 23 -12.87 11.52 16.84
CA THR A 23 -11.62 11.73 17.58
C THR A 23 -10.41 11.29 16.75
N PHE A 24 -10.63 10.52 15.69
CA PHE A 24 -9.61 9.77 14.96
C PHE A 24 -8.66 10.63 14.11
N SER A 25 -9.16 11.51 13.24
CA SER A 25 -8.27 12.36 12.41
C SER A 25 -7.42 13.31 13.26
N LYS A 26 -8.01 13.86 14.33
CA LYS A 26 -7.32 14.75 15.27
C LYS A 26 -6.20 14.05 16.03
N ILE A 27 -6.37 12.77 16.35
CA ILE A 27 -5.32 11.97 16.97
C ILE A 27 -4.24 11.64 15.95
N LEU A 28 -4.61 11.26 14.73
CA LEU A 28 -3.63 10.90 13.70
C LEU A 28 -2.72 12.05 13.27
N THR A 29 -3.25 13.28 13.19
CA THR A 29 -2.41 14.46 12.89
C THR A 29 -1.38 14.76 13.98
N THR A 30 -1.54 14.22 15.20
CA THR A 30 -0.49 14.35 16.24
C THR A 30 0.68 13.40 16.03
N PHE A 31 0.52 12.34 15.22
CA PHE A 31 1.56 11.35 14.96
C PHE A 31 2.40 11.69 13.72
N VAL A 32 2.91 12.92 13.65
CA VAL A 32 3.80 13.36 12.55
C VAL A 32 5.07 12.51 12.40
N ASN A 33 5.45 11.78 13.46
CA ASN A 33 6.60 10.87 13.50
C ASN A 33 6.22 9.39 13.29
N LEU A 34 5.00 9.09 12.85
CA LEU A 34 4.55 7.72 12.57
C LEU A 34 5.39 7.11 11.44
N LYS A 35 5.93 5.92 11.67
CA LYS A 35 6.72 5.18 10.67
C LYS A 35 5.97 3.99 10.08
N GLU A 36 5.02 3.42 10.82
CA GLU A 36 4.22 2.29 10.36
C GLU A 36 2.73 2.52 10.62
N LEU A 37 1.93 2.31 9.59
CA LEU A 37 0.47 2.41 9.65
C LEU A 37 -0.12 1.10 9.11
N GLU A 38 -0.95 0.46 9.94
CA GLU A 38 -1.70 -0.74 9.58
C GLU A 38 -3.20 -0.45 9.71
N LEU A 39 -3.92 -0.58 8.61
CA LEU A 39 -5.36 -0.34 8.52
C LEU A 39 -6.07 -1.62 8.08
N ASP A 40 -7.04 -2.08 8.86
CA ASP A 40 -7.93 -3.16 8.47
C ASP A 40 -9.35 -2.59 8.39
N GLY A 41 -9.95 -2.73 7.21
CA GLY A 41 -11.15 -2.01 6.84
C GLY A 41 -12.38 -2.86 6.60
N SER A 42 -13.51 -2.16 6.57
CA SER A 42 -14.79 -2.66 6.08
C SER A 42 -15.45 -1.58 5.24
N TYR A 43 -16.13 -1.98 4.16
CA TYR A 43 -16.84 -1.11 3.21
C TYR A 43 -17.95 -0.27 3.84
N HIS A 44 -18.37 -0.65 5.05
CA HIS A 44 -19.52 -0.03 5.71
C HIS A 44 -19.18 1.28 6.43
N TYR A 45 -17.91 1.70 6.46
CA TYR A 45 -17.47 2.87 7.23
C TYR A 45 -16.93 3.99 6.34
N PRO A 46 -17.26 5.26 6.64
CA PRO A 46 -16.68 6.40 5.95
C PRO A 46 -15.20 6.59 6.34
N TRP A 47 -14.33 6.68 5.33
CA TRP A 47 -12.88 6.81 5.46
C TRP A 47 -12.34 8.23 5.24
N ASN A 48 -13.23 9.21 5.04
CA ASN A 48 -12.92 10.61 4.77
C ASN A 48 -12.00 11.27 5.82
N CYS A 49 -11.93 10.73 7.04
CA CYS A 49 -11.01 11.19 8.08
C CYS A 49 -9.52 10.91 7.80
N LEU A 50 -9.21 10.02 6.85
CA LEU A 50 -7.85 9.70 6.40
C LEU A 50 -7.45 10.48 5.14
N GLU A 51 -8.40 11.19 4.51
CA GLU A 51 -8.13 11.99 3.34
C GLU A 51 -7.23 13.19 3.71
N ASN A 52 -6.19 13.43 2.93
CA ASN A 52 -5.21 14.51 3.13
C ASN A 52 -4.48 14.46 4.48
N LEU A 53 -4.36 13.28 5.09
CA LEU A 53 -3.63 13.10 6.34
C LEU A 53 -2.12 13.16 6.08
N PRO A 54 -1.38 14.19 6.59
CA PRO A 54 0.05 14.27 6.37
C PRO A 54 0.79 13.22 7.19
N LEU A 55 1.52 12.34 6.52
CA LEU A 55 2.29 11.26 7.15
C LEU A 55 3.74 11.28 6.61
N PRO A 56 4.47 12.40 6.80
CA PRO A 56 5.70 12.68 6.06
C PRO A 56 6.87 11.75 6.40
N LEU A 57 6.78 10.99 7.51
CA LEU A 57 7.80 10.05 7.97
C LEU A 57 7.36 8.59 7.85
N LEU A 58 6.21 8.32 7.23
CA LEU A 58 5.68 6.98 7.08
C LEU A 58 6.55 6.16 6.12
N GLN A 59 6.97 5.00 6.61
CA GLN A 59 7.86 4.09 5.89
C GLN A 59 7.12 2.81 5.51
N THR A 60 6.22 2.33 6.37
CA THR A 60 5.45 1.11 6.14
C THR A 60 3.95 1.41 6.13
N LEU A 61 3.29 1.02 5.05
CA LEU A 61 1.84 1.06 4.92
C LEU A 61 1.31 -0.36 4.68
N LYS A 62 0.43 -0.82 5.55
CA LYS A 62 -0.26 -2.10 5.44
C LYS A 62 -1.76 -1.84 5.48
N THR A 63 -2.48 -2.35 4.49
CA THR A 63 -3.91 -2.07 4.36
C THR A 63 -4.66 -3.30 3.91
N ARG A 64 -5.85 -3.51 4.45
CA ARG A 64 -6.79 -4.54 4.02
C ARG A 64 -8.17 -3.92 3.84
N ALA A 65 -8.81 -4.17 2.68
CA ALA A 65 -10.18 -3.71 2.41
C ALA A 65 -10.41 -2.19 2.59
N ILE A 66 -9.45 -1.38 2.13
CA ILE A 66 -9.50 0.08 2.17
C ILE A 66 -9.90 0.62 0.79
N PRO A 67 -10.78 1.65 0.70
CA PRO A 67 -11.11 2.29 -0.57
C PRO A 67 -9.91 2.88 -1.30
N VAL A 68 -9.92 2.86 -2.63
CA VAL A 68 -8.75 3.22 -3.43
C VAL A 68 -8.40 4.70 -3.31
N GLU A 69 -9.38 5.59 -3.22
CA GLU A 69 -9.17 7.03 -3.07
C GLU A 69 -8.38 7.34 -1.79
N ILE A 70 -8.63 6.56 -0.74
CA ILE A 70 -7.95 6.69 0.54
C ILE A 70 -6.52 6.16 0.45
N LEU A 71 -6.31 5.02 -0.23
CA LEU A 71 -4.97 4.50 -0.49
C LEU A 71 -4.12 5.49 -1.28
N VAL A 72 -4.67 6.08 -2.34
CA VAL A 72 -4.01 7.10 -3.15
C VAL A 72 -3.62 8.29 -2.28
N SER A 73 -4.58 8.85 -1.53
CA SER A 73 -4.32 9.99 -0.65
C SER A 73 -3.25 9.69 0.39
N LEU A 74 -3.27 8.51 1.03
CA LEU A 74 -2.26 8.12 2.00
C LEU A 74 -0.86 8.04 1.39
N ILE A 75 -0.73 7.44 0.19
CA ILE A 75 0.57 7.28 -0.49
C ILE A 75 1.14 8.64 -0.89
N GLU A 76 0.33 9.53 -1.48
CA GLU A 76 0.75 10.89 -1.88
C GLU A 76 1.26 11.70 -0.68
N ASN A 77 0.65 11.54 0.49
CA ASN A 77 0.99 12.27 1.69
C ASN A 77 2.22 11.73 2.48
N THR A 78 2.97 10.78 1.90
CA THR A 78 4.18 10.20 2.54
C THR A 78 5.50 10.88 2.15
N ASN A 79 5.47 11.86 1.25
CA ASN A 79 6.68 12.53 0.71
C ASN A 79 7.74 11.55 0.17
N GLY A 80 7.31 10.38 -0.32
CA GLY A 80 8.15 9.34 -0.87
C GLY A 80 9.08 8.63 0.12
N HIS A 81 8.69 8.58 1.40
CA HIS A 81 9.41 7.84 2.43
C HIS A 81 9.00 6.37 2.54
N LEU A 82 7.94 5.94 1.85
CA LEU A 82 7.48 4.56 1.86
C LEU A 82 8.56 3.61 1.32
N ASN A 83 8.91 2.63 2.14
CA ASN A 83 9.80 1.52 1.82
C ASN A 83 9.06 0.18 1.74
N LYS A 84 7.88 0.07 2.36
CA LYS A 84 7.09 -1.15 2.41
C LYS A 84 5.62 -0.84 2.22
N ILE A 85 5.02 -1.44 1.19
CA ILE A 85 3.59 -1.35 0.91
C ILE A 85 3.01 -2.76 0.87
N SER A 86 1.90 -2.96 1.57
CA SER A 86 1.15 -4.21 1.56
C SER A 86 -0.34 -3.91 1.47
N ILE A 87 -0.94 -4.20 0.32
CA ILE A 87 -2.35 -3.93 0.05
C ILE A 87 -3.04 -5.27 -0.24
N ASP A 88 -3.98 -5.62 0.63
CA ASP A 88 -4.79 -6.83 0.57
C ASP A 88 -6.26 -6.51 0.33
N CYS A 89 -6.96 -7.42 -0.36
CA CYS A 89 -8.39 -7.36 -0.63
C CYS A 89 -8.79 -6.03 -1.30
N ILE A 90 -8.42 -5.87 -2.57
CA ILE A 90 -8.90 -4.78 -3.43
C ILE A 90 -10.17 -5.26 -4.13
N PHE A 91 -11.29 -4.54 -3.97
CA PHE A 91 -12.62 -5.01 -4.38
C PHE A 91 -13.06 -4.51 -5.76
N TYR A 92 -12.27 -3.64 -6.40
CA TYR A 92 -12.57 -3.07 -7.72
C TYR A 92 -11.33 -3.07 -8.62
N GLU A 93 -11.34 -3.96 -9.61
CA GLU A 93 -10.22 -4.21 -10.52
C GLU A 93 -9.89 -3.00 -11.41
N GLU A 94 -10.90 -2.25 -11.86
CA GLU A 94 -10.73 -1.05 -12.72
C GLU A 94 -9.90 0.07 -12.08
N ILE A 95 -9.69 0.03 -10.76
CA ILE A 95 -9.02 1.11 -10.02
C ILE A 95 -7.62 0.69 -9.53
N ILE A 96 -7.21 -0.56 -9.74
CA ILE A 96 -5.85 -1.04 -9.39
C ILE A 96 -4.78 -0.23 -10.13
N ASN A 97 -5.03 0.15 -11.38
CA ASN A 97 -4.11 0.99 -12.14
C ASN A 97 -3.81 2.32 -11.43
N LYS A 98 -4.78 2.94 -10.75
CA LYS A 98 -4.53 4.18 -9.97
C LYS A 98 -3.59 3.94 -8.80
N ILE A 99 -3.71 2.78 -8.12
CA ILE A 99 -2.81 2.38 -7.04
C ILE A 99 -1.39 2.16 -7.61
N ILE A 100 -1.28 1.46 -8.73
CA ILE A 100 0.02 1.23 -9.38
C ILE A 100 0.67 2.58 -9.77
N GLN A 101 -0.12 3.49 -10.37
CA GLN A 101 0.30 4.82 -10.77
C GLN A 101 0.83 5.65 -9.61
N VAL A 102 0.07 5.77 -8.53
CA VAL A 102 0.50 6.57 -7.38
C VAL A 102 1.76 5.98 -6.74
N ILE A 103 1.91 4.65 -6.70
CA ILE A 103 3.10 3.97 -6.16
C ILE A 103 4.35 4.33 -6.96
N TYR A 104 4.36 4.11 -8.28
CA TYR A 104 5.59 4.34 -9.05
C TYR A 104 5.92 5.84 -9.21
N GLN A 105 4.94 6.73 -9.04
CA GLN A 105 5.14 8.19 -9.04
C GLN A 105 5.72 8.70 -7.72
N ASN A 106 5.28 8.14 -6.58
CA ASN A 106 5.59 8.70 -5.26
C ASN A 106 6.57 7.86 -4.43
N CYS A 107 6.82 6.58 -4.76
CA CYS A 107 7.58 5.67 -3.91
C CYS A 107 8.90 5.17 -4.55
N PRO A 108 9.85 6.05 -4.91
CA PRO A 108 11.08 5.64 -5.57
C PRO A 108 11.98 4.77 -4.67
N LYS A 109 11.80 4.82 -3.33
CA LYS A 109 12.58 4.07 -2.33
C LYS A 109 11.93 2.75 -1.90
N LEU A 110 10.88 2.31 -2.60
CA LEU A 110 10.13 1.11 -2.26
C LEU A 110 11.04 -0.13 -2.33
N LYS A 111 11.05 -0.92 -1.26
CA LYS A 111 11.84 -2.17 -1.13
C LYS A 111 10.98 -3.42 -1.09
N TYR A 112 9.76 -3.30 -0.56
CA TYR A 112 8.80 -4.38 -0.50
C TYR A 112 7.45 -3.92 -1.04
N LEU A 113 6.89 -4.72 -1.95
CA LEU A 113 5.53 -4.54 -2.44
C LEU A 113 4.76 -5.85 -2.31
N LYS A 114 3.59 -5.77 -1.68
CA LYS A 114 2.53 -6.78 -1.78
C LYS A 114 1.28 -6.12 -2.35
N LEU A 115 0.80 -6.64 -3.48
CA LEU A 115 -0.40 -6.13 -4.15
C LEU A 115 -1.28 -7.31 -4.57
N ILE A 116 -2.49 -7.42 -4.01
CA ILE A 116 -3.40 -8.55 -4.22
C ILE A 116 -4.84 -8.08 -4.47
N PRO A 117 -5.49 -8.53 -5.57
CA PRO A 117 -4.96 -9.33 -6.67
C PRO A 117 -4.29 -8.48 -7.78
N ILE A 118 -3.53 -9.12 -8.68
CA ILE A 118 -3.13 -8.58 -10.00
C ILE A 118 -3.86 -9.38 -11.07
N ILE A 119 -4.48 -8.68 -12.03
CA ILE A 119 -5.09 -9.28 -13.23
C ILE A 119 -4.30 -8.86 -14.48
N SER A 120 -4.49 -9.59 -15.59
CA SER A 120 -3.73 -9.38 -16.83
C SER A 120 -3.86 -7.97 -17.39
N GLU A 121 -5.02 -7.34 -17.22
CA GLU A 121 -5.26 -5.97 -17.67
C GLU A 121 -4.34 -4.93 -17.00
N ASN A 122 -3.85 -5.21 -15.78
CA ASN A 122 -2.97 -4.31 -15.05
C ASN A 122 -1.48 -4.56 -15.33
N ILE A 123 -1.11 -5.63 -16.06
CA ILE A 123 0.29 -6.07 -16.15
C ILE A 123 1.21 -5.04 -16.81
N THR A 124 0.71 -4.37 -17.85
CA THR A 124 1.43 -3.32 -18.57
C THR A 124 1.67 -2.10 -17.67
N GLU A 125 0.67 -1.73 -16.86
CA GLU A 125 0.81 -0.65 -15.88
C GLU A 125 1.77 -1.06 -14.76
N PHE A 126 1.71 -2.31 -14.32
CA PHE A 126 2.59 -2.86 -13.27
C PHE A 126 4.07 -2.85 -13.68
N GLU A 127 4.40 -3.00 -14.96
CA GLU A 127 5.77 -2.88 -15.48
C GLU A 127 6.41 -1.53 -15.09
N ASN A 128 5.62 -0.46 -14.96
CA ASN A 128 6.12 0.85 -14.51
C ASN A 128 6.67 0.81 -13.07
N ILE A 129 6.11 0.00 -12.18
CA ILE A 129 6.67 -0.20 -10.82
C ILE A 129 8.07 -0.82 -10.94
N LEU A 130 8.22 -1.85 -11.76
CA LEU A 130 9.52 -2.54 -11.91
C LEU A 130 10.59 -1.64 -12.56
N ILE A 131 10.19 -0.69 -13.41
CA ILE A 131 11.10 0.27 -14.04
C ILE A 131 11.49 1.41 -13.08
N LYS A 132 10.53 1.94 -12.32
CA LYS A 132 10.69 3.18 -11.53
C LYS A 132 11.09 2.91 -10.08
N CYS A 133 10.64 1.83 -9.46
CA CYS A 133 10.94 1.47 -8.08
C CYS A 133 12.21 0.59 -8.03
N GLN A 134 13.35 1.14 -8.42
CA GLN A 134 14.60 0.38 -8.64
C GLN A 134 15.19 -0.29 -7.39
N TYR A 135 14.73 0.07 -6.19
CA TYR A 135 15.13 -0.56 -4.92
C TYR A 135 14.21 -1.70 -4.48
N LEU A 136 13.24 -2.11 -5.30
CA LEU A 136 12.32 -3.19 -4.94
C LEU A 136 13.10 -4.51 -4.89
N ASP A 137 13.25 -5.03 -3.67
CA ASP A 137 13.99 -6.24 -3.36
C ASP A 137 13.05 -7.46 -3.22
N GLU A 138 11.84 -7.22 -2.70
CA GLU A 138 10.82 -8.23 -2.44
C GLU A 138 9.49 -7.87 -3.10
N LEU A 139 8.98 -8.77 -3.93
CA LEU A 139 7.65 -8.65 -4.55
C LEU A 139 6.78 -9.85 -4.16
N PHE A 140 5.57 -9.55 -3.66
CA PHE A 140 4.51 -10.53 -3.43
C PHE A 140 3.31 -10.17 -4.29
N ILE A 141 2.88 -11.12 -5.13
CA ILE A 141 1.70 -10.93 -5.98
C ILE A 141 0.83 -12.17 -5.93
N SER A 142 -0.48 -11.94 -5.91
CA SER A 142 -1.45 -13.01 -6.14
C SER A 142 -2.13 -12.71 -7.46
N VAL A 143 -2.05 -13.68 -8.37
CA VAL A 143 -2.66 -13.58 -9.68
C VAL A 143 -4.00 -14.30 -9.69
N ASP A 144 -4.95 -13.82 -10.50
CA ASP A 144 -6.18 -14.56 -10.75
C ASP A 144 -5.91 -15.84 -11.56
N ASN A 145 -6.82 -16.82 -11.49
CA ASN A 145 -6.73 -18.08 -12.22
C ASN A 145 -6.69 -17.91 -13.74
N LEU A 146 -7.19 -16.77 -14.26
CA LEU A 146 -7.16 -16.44 -15.67
C LEU A 146 -5.88 -15.73 -16.12
N PHE A 147 -5.00 -15.37 -15.17
CA PHE A 147 -3.76 -14.68 -15.46
C PHE A 147 -2.75 -15.60 -16.15
N ASP A 148 -2.18 -15.17 -17.27
CA ASP A 148 -1.08 -15.88 -17.92
C ASP A 148 0.25 -15.57 -17.23
N PRO A 149 0.89 -16.53 -16.53
CA PRO A 149 2.16 -16.28 -15.84
C PRO A 149 3.27 -15.78 -16.77
N ARG A 150 3.19 -16.08 -18.08
CA ARG A 150 4.18 -15.64 -19.07
C ARG A 150 4.21 -14.12 -19.23
N GLU A 151 3.10 -13.43 -19.01
CA GLU A 151 3.04 -11.98 -19.06
C GLU A 151 3.90 -11.35 -17.96
N LEU A 152 3.78 -11.87 -16.74
CA LEU A 152 4.62 -11.49 -15.60
C LEU A 152 6.10 -11.76 -15.86
N PHE A 153 6.45 -12.97 -16.32
CA PHE A 153 7.85 -13.28 -16.65
C PHE A 153 8.38 -12.36 -17.75
N GLY A 154 7.54 -12.01 -18.73
CA GLY A 154 7.89 -11.08 -19.80
C GLY A 154 8.31 -9.71 -19.29
N ILE A 155 7.53 -9.10 -18.39
CA ILE A 155 7.87 -7.78 -17.80
C ILE A 155 9.08 -7.86 -16.86
N LEU A 156 9.25 -8.97 -16.13
CA LEU A 156 10.38 -9.17 -15.20
C LEU A 156 11.71 -9.22 -15.95
N ILE A 157 11.76 -9.89 -17.12
CA ILE A 157 12.98 -10.00 -17.94
C ILE A 157 13.36 -8.63 -18.56
N ARG A 158 12.37 -7.79 -18.90
CA ARG A 158 12.61 -6.47 -19.49
C ARG A 158 12.99 -5.40 -18.47
N SER A 159 12.68 -5.63 -17.21
CA SER A 159 12.88 -4.65 -16.15
C SER A 159 14.32 -4.69 -15.63
N PRO A 160 14.94 -3.54 -15.33
CA PRO A 160 16.33 -3.47 -14.84
C PRO A 160 16.49 -3.94 -13.39
N ILE A 161 15.47 -4.58 -12.81
CA ILE A 161 15.34 -4.74 -11.37
C ILE A 161 16.02 -6.01 -10.87
N GLY A 162 16.81 -5.86 -9.80
CA GLY A 162 17.46 -6.97 -9.12
C GLY A 162 16.58 -7.58 -8.04
N LEU A 163 15.40 -8.10 -8.40
CA LEU A 163 14.50 -8.73 -7.42
C LEU A 163 15.18 -9.93 -6.75
N PHE A 164 15.39 -9.84 -5.44
CA PHE A 164 15.98 -10.93 -4.66
C PHE A 164 14.96 -12.01 -4.30
N LYS A 165 13.68 -11.65 -4.26
CA LYS A 165 12.61 -12.54 -3.81
C LYS A 165 11.28 -12.21 -4.49
N LEU A 166 10.76 -13.20 -5.19
CA LEU A 166 9.42 -13.20 -5.77
C LEU A 166 8.61 -14.30 -5.07
N LYS A 167 7.42 -13.95 -4.56
CA LYS A 167 6.52 -14.87 -3.86
C LYS A 167 5.10 -14.77 -4.38
#